data_AF-A0A8C5QZP6-F1
#
_entry.id   AF-A0A8C5QZP6-F1
#
_cell.length_a   1.000
_cell.length_b   1.000
_cell.length_c   1.000
_cell.angle_alpha   90.00
_cell.angle_beta   90.00
_cell.angle_gamma   90.00
#
_symmetry.space_group_name_H-M   'P 1'
#
loop_
_entity.id
_entity.type
_entity.pdbx_description
1 polymer ?
#
loop_
_entity_poly.entity_id
_entity_poly.type
_entity_poly.pdbx_seq_one_letter_code
_entity_poly.pdbx_strand_id
1 'polypeptide(L)'
;MSSYFGRCNSIRVGNGNWILYEHPNYRGHQYYLSRGEYPDFQKWMGYNDSIRSCRISPQHHGSFRVKVYERDNFQGHTMDFTEDCPNVYERFRYNDIHSCHVHDGYWMFYEEPNYRGCQYYLRPGEYRRYSDWGASSPRIGSFRRLHHF
;
A
#
# COMPACT_ATOMS: atom_id res chain seq x y z
N MET A 1 -12.50 1.01 -23.06
CA MET A 1 -12.95 1.60 -21.77
C MET A 1 -12.59 3.08 -21.78
N SER A 2 -13.59 3.96 -21.84
CA SER A 2 -13.39 5.42 -21.81
C SER A 2 -13.00 5.86 -20.40
N SER A 3 -11.95 6.66 -20.24
CA SER A 3 -11.64 7.27 -18.94
C SER A 3 -12.56 8.48 -18.74
N TYR A 4 -13.33 8.50 -17.66
CA TYR A 4 -14.22 9.62 -17.32
C TYR A 4 -13.48 10.96 -17.12
N PHE A 5 -12.22 10.90 -16.73
CA PHE A 5 -11.30 12.05 -16.66
C PHE A 5 -9.85 11.55 -16.75
N GLY A 6 -8.96 12.37 -17.34
CA GLY A 6 -7.53 12.04 -17.48
C GLY A 6 -6.63 12.67 -16.41
N ARG A 7 -7.19 13.58 -15.59
CA ARG A 7 -6.53 14.31 -14.50
C ARG A 7 -7.51 14.52 -13.36
N CYS A 8 -7.02 14.49 -12.13
CA CYS A 8 -7.79 14.66 -10.90
C CYS A 8 -6.93 15.44 -9.90
N ASN A 9 -7.33 16.69 -9.63
CA ASN A 9 -6.59 17.58 -8.73
C ASN A 9 -7.22 17.70 -7.35
N SER A 10 -8.45 17.25 -7.13
CA SER A 10 -9.05 17.21 -5.80
C SER A 10 -10.00 16.03 -5.65
N ILE A 11 -10.12 15.51 -4.43
CA ILE A 11 -10.94 14.34 -4.12
C ILE A 11 -11.64 14.56 -2.79
N ARG A 12 -12.92 14.18 -2.72
CA ARG A 12 -13.63 14.03 -1.45
C ARG A 12 -14.03 12.57 -1.27
N VAL A 13 -13.56 11.96 -0.20
CA VAL A 13 -13.94 10.60 0.19
C VAL A 13 -15.00 10.68 1.26
N GLY A 14 -16.24 10.39 0.89
CA GLY A 14 -17.36 10.38 1.83
C GLY A 14 -17.31 9.18 2.80
N ASN A 15 -17.02 8.00 2.28
CA ASN A 15 -16.88 6.77 3.04
C ASN A 15 -15.91 5.80 2.35
N GLY A 16 -15.39 4.87 3.14
CA GLY A 16 -14.55 3.78 2.69
C GLY A 16 -13.08 4.15 2.52
N ASN A 17 -12.27 3.11 2.34
CA ASN A 17 -10.85 3.20 2.06
C ASN A 17 -10.64 2.98 0.56
N TRP A 18 -10.06 3.96 -0.12
CA TRP A 18 -9.87 3.97 -1.56
C TRP A 18 -8.40 3.86 -1.91
N ILE A 19 -8.11 3.05 -2.93
CA ILE A 19 -6.78 2.97 -3.55
C ILE A 19 -6.89 3.51 -4.97
N LEU A 20 -6.16 4.58 -5.24
CA LEU A 20 -6.08 5.21 -6.55
C LEU A 20 -4.81 4.75 -7.27
N TYR A 21 -4.86 4.78 -8.60
CA TYR A 21 -3.78 4.34 -9.46
C TYR A 21 -3.55 5.32 -10.61
N GLU A 22 -2.28 5.60 -10.88
CA GLU A 22 -1.86 6.52 -11.93
C GLU A 22 -2.21 6.03 -13.34
N HIS A 23 -2.23 4.71 -13.54
CA HIS A 23 -2.49 4.08 -14.82
C HIS A 23 -3.78 3.23 -14.81
N PRO A 24 -4.33 2.91 -16.00
CA PRO A 24 -5.43 1.96 -16.10
C PRO A 24 -5.05 0.57 -15.56
N ASN A 25 -6.05 -0.24 -15.24
CA ASN A 25 -5.89 -1.63 -14.78
C ASN A 25 -5.07 -1.77 -13.48
N TYR A 26 -5.18 -0.78 -12.59
CA TYR A 26 -4.54 -0.76 -11.28
C TYR A 26 -3.00 -0.85 -11.32
N ARG A 27 -2.39 -0.05 -12.18
CA ARG A 27 -0.94 0.02 -12.37
C ARG A 27 -0.40 1.43 -12.08
N GLY A 28 0.92 1.55 -12.02
CA GLY A 28 1.61 2.80 -11.69
C GLY A 28 1.59 3.09 -10.19
N HIS A 29 1.90 4.33 -9.82
CA HIS A 29 1.88 4.74 -8.41
C HIS A 29 0.49 4.55 -7.81
N GLN A 30 0.47 4.11 -6.55
CA GLN A 30 -0.74 3.80 -5.79
C GLN A 30 -0.88 4.81 -4.66
N TYR A 31 -2.10 5.25 -4.39
CA TYR A 31 -2.38 6.25 -3.35
C TYR A 31 -3.54 5.79 -2.48
N TYR A 32 -3.31 5.72 -1.17
CA TYR A 32 -4.36 5.42 -0.19
C TYR A 32 -5.07 6.69 0.27
N LEU A 33 -6.39 6.68 0.18
CA LEU A 33 -7.27 7.72 0.74
C LEU A 33 -8.29 7.09 1.69
N SER A 34 -8.41 7.67 2.87
CA SER A 34 -9.49 7.42 3.82
C SER A 34 -10.55 8.52 3.71
N ARG A 35 -11.62 8.42 4.50
CA ARG A 35 -12.61 9.49 4.62
C ARG A 35 -11.93 10.85 4.86
N GLY A 36 -12.30 11.86 4.06
CA GLY A 36 -11.69 13.19 4.14
C GLY A 36 -11.86 14.02 2.87
N GLU A 37 -11.36 15.24 2.94
CA GLU A 37 -11.29 16.18 1.83
C GLU A 37 -9.84 16.43 1.46
N TYR A 38 -9.54 16.24 0.17
CA TYR A 38 -8.21 16.36 -0.39
C TYR A 38 -8.23 17.44 -1.48
N PRO A 39 -7.94 18.70 -1.12
CA PRO A 39 -8.09 19.84 -2.04
C PRO A 39 -7.06 19.89 -3.18
N ASP A 40 -5.94 19.19 -3.05
CA ASP A 40 -4.87 19.10 -4.04
C ASP A 40 -4.21 17.70 -4.01
N PHE A 41 -3.48 17.34 -5.07
CA PHE A 41 -2.89 16.00 -5.17
C PHE A 41 -1.77 15.71 -4.15
N GLN A 42 -1.14 16.75 -3.59
CA GLN A 42 -0.11 16.57 -2.57
C GLN A 42 -0.73 16.05 -1.27
N LYS A 43 -2.01 16.33 -1.01
CA LYS A 43 -2.73 15.85 0.18
C LYS A 43 -2.94 14.33 0.22
N TRP A 44 -2.90 13.65 -0.91
CA TRP A 44 -2.85 12.17 -0.95
C TRP A 44 -1.46 11.62 -1.30
N MET A 45 -0.42 12.46 -1.17
CA MET A 45 0.97 12.13 -1.54
C MET A 45 1.12 11.78 -3.03
N GLY A 46 0.33 12.41 -3.89
CA GLY A 46 0.45 12.30 -5.35
C GLY A 46 1.77 12.88 -5.85
N TYR A 47 2.41 12.20 -6.80
CA TYR A 47 3.55 12.76 -7.55
C TYR A 47 3.07 13.64 -8.71
N ASN A 48 1.85 13.41 -9.18
CA ASN A 48 1.15 14.17 -10.20
C ASN A 48 -0.37 14.04 -10.02
N ASP A 49 -1.14 14.63 -10.93
CA ASP A 49 -2.60 14.63 -10.93
C ASP A 49 -3.23 13.54 -11.82
N SER A 50 -2.45 12.59 -12.34
CA SER A 50 -2.96 11.49 -13.18
C SER A 50 -3.56 10.41 -12.29
N ILE A 51 -4.88 10.23 -12.36
CA ILE A 51 -5.61 9.13 -11.73
C ILE A 51 -6.46 8.47 -12.81
N ARG A 52 -6.19 7.20 -13.11
CA ARG A 52 -6.80 6.47 -14.25
C ARG A 52 -7.49 5.18 -13.88
N SER A 53 -7.31 4.68 -12.66
CA SER A 53 -8.15 3.64 -12.08
C SER A 53 -8.20 3.75 -10.57
N CYS A 54 -9.23 3.19 -9.95
CA CYS A 54 -9.39 3.17 -8.50
C CYS A 54 -10.12 1.91 -8.06
N ARG A 55 -9.90 1.49 -6.81
CA ARG A 55 -10.65 0.41 -6.16
C ARG A 55 -10.93 0.75 -4.71
N ILE A 56 -12.04 0.22 -4.20
CA ILE A 56 -12.37 0.27 -2.78
C ILE A 56 -11.68 -0.92 -2.10
N SER A 57 -10.96 -0.68 -1.01
CA SER A 57 -10.49 -1.77 -0.14
C SER A 57 -11.68 -2.31 0.66
N PRO A 58 -11.97 -3.62 0.59
CA PRO A 58 -13.07 -4.21 1.34
C PRO A 58 -12.96 -3.92 2.83
N GLN A 59 -14.11 -3.80 3.49
CA GLN A 59 -14.15 -3.75 4.95
C GLN A 59 -13.70 -5.11 5.50
N HIS A 60 -12.80 -5.07 6.47
CA HIS A 60 -12.28 -6.26 7.14
C HIS A 60 -12.49 -6.14 8.64
N HIS A 61 -13.23 -7.09 9.22
CA HIS A 61 -13.59 -7.11 10.64
C HIS A 61 -12.82 -8.19 11.43
N GLY A 62 -11.80 -8.81 10.82
CA GLY A 62 -11.02 -9.90 11.42
C GLY A 62 -9.63 -9.48 11.90
N SER A 63 -8.78 -10.49 12.13
CA SER A 63 -7.36 -10.29 12.42
C SER A 63 -6.65 -9.61 11.25
N PHE A 64 -5.57 -8.91 11.54
CA PHE A 64 -4.61 -8.49 10.54
C PHE A 64 -3.33 -9.27 10.79
N ARG A 65 -2.79 -9.92 9.76
CA ARG A 65 -1.48 -10.59 9.86
C ARG A 65 -0.76 -10.54 8.53
N VAL A 66 0.46 -10.03 8.53
CA VAL A 66 1.40 -10.09 7.42
C VAL A 66 2.72 -10.67 7.91
N LYS A 67 3.29 -11.59 7.14
CA LYS A 67 4.63 -12.13 7.36
C LYS A 67 5.56 -11.59 6.29
N VAL A 68 6.67 -11.00 6.72
CA VAL A 68 7.66 -10.39 5.81
C VAL A 68 8.95 -11.20 5.83
N TYR A 69 9.70 -11.14 4.73
CA TYR A 69 10.90 -11.95 4.52
C TYR A 69 12.04 -11.12 3.94
N GLU A 70 13.25 -11.37 4.44
CA GLU A 70 14.50 -10.74 3.99
C GLU A 70 14.84 -11.10 2.55
N ARG A 71 14.44 -12.28 2.05
CA ARG A 71 14.77 -12.72 0.69
C ARG A 71 13.53 -13.08 -0.12
N ASP A 72 13.70 -13.18 -1.43
CA ASP A 72 12.66 -13.64 -2.35
C ASP A 72 12.24 -15.08 -2.02
N ASN A 73 11.07 -15.49 -2.51
CA ASN A 73 10.50 -16.82 -2.38
C ASN A 73 10.39 -17.32 -0.92
N PHE A 74 10.06 -16.41 0.00
CA PHE A 74 9.82 -16.69 1.42
C PHE A 74 11.05 -17.27 2.15
N GLN A 75 12.24 -16.80 1.75
CA GLN A 75 13.52 -17.25 2.31
C GLN A 75 14.13 -16.20 3.25
N GLY A 76 15.15 -16.62 3.99
CA GLY A 76 15.93 -15.74 4.87
C GLY A 76 15.23 -15.43 6.20
N HIS A 77 15.65 -14.34 6.86
CA HIS A 77 15.02 -13.90 8.09
C HIS A 77 13.54 -13.52 7.85
N THR A 78 12.67 -13.78 8.83
CA THR A 78 11.23 -13.52 8.72
C THR A 78 10.65 -13.04 10.04
N MET A 79 9.57 -12.25 9.96
CA MET A 79 8.83 -11.76 11.12
C MET A 79 7.34 -11.60 10.77
N ASP A 80 6.46 -12.00 11.69
CA ASP A 80 5.02 -11.74 11.63
C ASP A 80 4.68 -10.38 12.26
N PHE A 81 3.77 -9.65 11.62
CA PHE A 81 3.23 -8.39 12.10
C PHE A 81 1.71 -8.43 12.10
N THR A 82 1.13 -7.93 13.19
CA THR A 82 -0.33 -7.82 13.40
C THR A 82 -0.79 -6.38 13.66
N GLU A 83 0.17 -5.45 13.71
CA GLU A 83 -0.01 -4.03 14.00
C GLU A 83 0.66 -3.17 12.94
N ASP A 84 0.36 -1.87 12.97
CA ASP A 84 1.03 -0.90 12.10
C ASP A 84 2.51 -0.78 12.51
N CYS A 85 3.38 -0.60 11.50
CA CYS A 85 4.82 -0.50 11.70
C CYS A 85 5.31 0.82 11.06
N PRO A 86 5.52 1.89 11.85
CA PRO A 86 6.01 3.16 11.33
C PRO A 86 7.50 3.13 10.95
N ASN A 87 8.25 2.15 11.46
CA ASN A 87 9.67 1.98 11.13
C ASN A 87 10.03 0.49 11.10
N VAL A 88 10.20 -0.05 9.89
CA VAL A 88 10.55 -1.47 9.67
C VAL A 88 11.92 -1.80 10.26
N TYR A 89 12.91 -0.92 10.12
CA TYR A 89 14.27 -1.20 10.59
C TYR A 89 14.33 -1.36 12.13
N GLU A 90 13.51 -0.62 12.87
CA GLU A 90 13.45 -0.76 14.34
C GLU A 90 12.94 -2.12 14.80
N ARG A 91 12.03 -2.73 14.04
CA ARG A 91 11.35 -3.99 14.39
C ARG A 91 12.00 -5.21 13.73
N PHE A 92 12.24 -5.12 12.43
CA PHE A 92 12.73 -6.21 11.59
C PHE A 92 14.26 -6.21 11.43
N ARG A 93 14.95 -5.10 11.72
CA ARG A 93 16.42 -4.92 11.58
C ARG A 93 16.95 -5.04 10.14
N TYR A 94 16.07 -5.07 9.15
CA TYR A 94 16.38 -4.93 7.73
C TYR A 94 15.61 -3.75 7.14
N ASN A 95 16.18 -3.10 6.12
CA ASN A 95 15.53 -2.02 5.38
C ASN A 95 14.75 -2.52 4.15
N ASP A 96 14.99 -3.77 3.76
CA ASP A 96 14.47 -4.39 2.55
C ASP A 96 13.57 -5.57 2.91
N ILE A 97 12.39 -5.61 2.27
CA ILE A 97 11.45 -6.72 2.31
C ILE A 97 11.31 -7.24 0.90
N HIS A 98 11.83 -8.45 0.69
CA HIS A 98 11.89 -9.05 -0.64
C HIS A 98 10.66 -9.88 -0.98
N SER A 99 10.08 -10.57 0.00
CA SER A 99 8.82 -11.30 -0.18
C SER A 99 7.93 -11.18 1.05
N CYS A 100 6.63 -11.41 0.89
CA CYS A 100 5.69 -11.41 2.01
C CYS A 100 4.47 -12.29 1.78
N HIS A 101 3.85 -12.72 2.88
CA HIS A 101 2.56 -13.42 2.89
C HIS A 101 1.59 -12.57 3.71
N VAL A 102 0.56 -12.04 3.05
CA VAL A 102 -0.54 -11.37 3.73
C VAL A 102 -1.56 -12.44 4.10
N HIS A 103 -1.52 -12.88 5.35
CA HIS A 103 -2.41 -13.93 5.84
C HIS A 103 -3.83 -13.39 6.01
N ASP A 104 -3.96 -12.24 6.67
CA ASP A 104 -5.25 -11.63 6.97
C ASP A 104 -5.24 -10.13 6.78
N GLY A 105 -6.40 -9.62 6.36
CA GLY A 105 -6.66 -8.20 6.18
C GLY A 105 -5.99 -7.59 4.95
N TYR A 106 -6.03 -6.26 4.89
CA TYR A 106 -5.49 -5.47 3.80
C TYR A 106 -4.44 -4.52 4.33
N TRP A 107 -3.32 -4.36 3.62
CA TRP A 107 -2.16 -3.63 4.09
C TRP A 107 -1.71 -2.59 3.06
N MET A 108 -1.19 -1.47 3.54
CA MET A 108 -0.44 -0.52 2.73
C MET A 108 1.02 -0.55 3.17
N PHE A 109 1.89 -0.90 2.25
CA PHE A 109 3.34 -0.77 2.40
C PHE A 109 3.77 0.61 1.89
N TYR A 110 4.85 1.13 2.48
CA TYR A 110 5.43 2.42 2.16
C TYR A 110 6.94 2.27 2.02
N GLU A 111 7.50 2.88 0.98
CA GLU A 111 8.93 2.87 0.70
C GLU A 111 9.75 3.48 1.84
N GLU A 112 9.23 4.52 2.50
CA GLU A 112 9.92 5.23 3.56
C GLU A 112 9.29 5.00 4.95
N PRO A 113 10.03 5.24 6.04
CA PRO A 113 9.47 5.29 7.38
C PRO A 113 8.35 6.34 7.52
N ASN A 114 7.52 6.17 8.54
CA ASN A 114 6.43 7.08 8.90
C ASN A 114 5.37 7.27 7.79
N TYR A 115 5.11 6.22 7.03
CA TYR A 115 4.06 6.13 6.01
C TYR A 115 4.26 7.12 4.84
N ARG A 116 5.50 7.22 4.33
CA ARG A 116 5.90 8.15 3.26
C ARG A 116 6.45 7.43 2.02
N GLY A 117 6.65 8.19 0.95
CA GLY A 117 7.19 7.69 -0.31
C GLY A 117 6.16 6.88 -1.12
N CYS A 118 6.64 6.03 -2.02
CA CYS A 118 5.79 5.18 -2.83
C CYS A 118 4.97 4.24 -1.95
N GLN A 119 3.70 4.03 -2.33
CA GLN A 119 2.76 3.21 -1.56
C GLN A 119 2.34 1.98 -2.37
N TYR A 120 2.15 0.86 -1.68
CA TYR A 120 1.82 -0.42 -2.30
C TYR A 120 0.66 -1.09 -1.56
N TYR A 121 -0.43 -1.36 -2.29
CA TYR A 121 -1.60 -2.03 -1.72
C TYR A 121 -1.47 -3.54 -1.80
N LEU A 122 -1.50 -4.19 -0.64
CA LEU A 122 -1.41 -5.62 -0.50
C LEU A 122 -2.74 -6.20 -0.02
N ARG A 123 -3.17 -7.26 -0.72
CA ARG A 123 -4.36 -8.06 -0.42
C ARG A 123 -3.93 -9.41 0.17
N PRO A 124 -4.83 -10.17 0.80
CA PRO A 124 -4.52 -11.54 1.21
C PRO A 124 -3.93 -12.35 0.05
N GLY A 125 -2.81 -13.02 0.32
CA GLY A 125 -2.09 -13.78 -0.69
C GLY A 125 -0.57 -13.80 -0.50
N GLU A 126 0.07 -14.50 -1.44
CA GLU A 126 1.51 -14.74 -1.50
C GLU A 126 2.18 -13.81 -2.51
N TYR A 127 3.21 -13.10 -2.06
CA TYR A 127 4.04 -12.23 -2.89
C TYR A 127 5.48 -12.70 -2.81
N ARG A 128 5.95 -13.41 -3.84
CA ARG A 128 7.24 -14.11 -3.82
C ARG A 128 8.43 -13.16 -4.06
N ARG A 129 8.17 -11.95 -4.55
CA ARG A 129 9.18 -10.91 -4.81
C ARG A 129 8.53 -9.53 -4.75
N TYR A 130 9.33 -8.49 -4.55
CA TYR A 130 8.82 -7.11 -4.39
C TYR A 130 8.08 -6.54 -5.60
N SER A 131 8.40 -7.04 -6.80
CA SER A 131 7.67 -6.67 -8.02
C SER A 131 6.24 -7.21 -8.06
N ASP A 132 5.89 -8.23 -7.26
CA ASP A 132 4.53 -8.79 -7.23
C ASP A 132 3.52 -7.80 -6.60
N TRP A 133 3.96 -6.88 -5.73
CA TRP A 133 3.13 -5.77 -5.21
C TRP A 133 3.32 -4.45 -5.98
N GLY A 134 4.08 -4.48 -7.08
CA GLY A 134 4.29 -3.34 -7.97
C GLY A 134 5.41 -2.38 -7.56
N ALA A 135 6.29 -2.78 -6.65
CA ALA A 135 7.48 -1.98 -6.32
C ALA A 135 8.61 -2.20 -7.34
N SER A 136 9.44 -1.17 -7.53
CA SER A 136 10.67 -1.21 -8.33
C SER A 136 11.91 -1.58 -7.52
N SER A 137 11.80 -1.56 -6.19
CA SER A 137 12.85 -1.82 -5.20
C SER A 137 12.27 -2.62 -4.02
N PRO A 138 13.06 -3.45 -3.31
CA PRO A 138 12.61 -4.15 -2.10
C PRO A 138 12.50 -3.25 -0.87
N ARG A 139 12.91 -1.99 -0.95
CA ARG A 139 12.91 -1.06 0.19
C ARG A 139 11.49 -0.82 0.71
N ILE A 140 11.24 -1.17 1.97
CA ILE A 140 9.98 -0.91 2.67
C ILE A 140 10.30 -0.36 4.06
N GLY A 141 10.07 0.94 4.26
CA GLY A 141 10.38 1.62 5.51
C GLY A 141 9.24 1.61 6.53
N SER A 142 7.99 1.43 6.09
CA SER A 142 6.83 1.32 6.98
C SER A 142 5.64 0.60 6.33
N PHE A 143 4.68 0.16 7.13
CA PHE A 143 3.41 -0.38 6.63
C PHE A 143 2.30 -0.24 7.67
N ARG A 144 1.03 -0.23 7.22
CA ARG A 144 -0.13 -0.13 8.10
C ARG A 144 -1.31 -0.95 7.59
N ARG A 145 -2.20 -1.29 8.52
CA ARG A 145 -3.46 -1.99 8.29
C ARG A 145 -4.50 -1.04 7.73
N LEU A 146 -5.21 -1.48 6.70
CA LEU A 146 -6.37 -0.78 6.17
C LEU A 146 -7.64 -1.21 6.91
N HIS A 147 -7.76 -0.76 8.14
CA HIS A 147 -9.00 -0.87 8.90
C HIS A 147 -9.93 0.30 8.59
N HIS A 148 -11.24 0.06 8.60
CA HIS A 148 -12.24 1.13 8.54
C HIS A 148 -12.62 1.50 9.97
N PHE A 149 -12.83 2.79 10.23
CA PHE A 149 -13.42 3.31 11.47
C PHE A 149 -14.91 3.57 11.26
#